data_AF-A0A7W0LS87-F1
#
_entry.id   AF-A0A7W0LS87-F1
#
_cell.length_a   1.000
_cell.length_b   1.000
_cell.length_c   1.000
_cell.angle_alpha   90.00
_cell.angle_beta   90.00
_cell.angle_gamma   90.00
#
_symmetry.space_group_name_H-M   'P 1'
#
loop_
_entity.id
_entity.type
_entity.pdbx_description
1 polymer ?
#
loop_
_entity_poly.entity_id
_entity_poly.type
_entity_poly.pdbx_seq_one_letter_code
_entity_poly.pdbx_strand_id
1 'polypeptide(L)' 'MVEIVIARGASTMKMHSCSACDSRWWDDDGRRVDLNHVLGRVASNRS' A
#
# COMPACT_ATOMS: atom_id res chain seq x y z
N MET A 1 5.30 -15.19 2.70
CA MET A 1 5.07 -13.76 2.38
C MET A 1 3.59 -13.58 2.12
N VAL A 2 2.97 -12.58 2.73
CA VAL A 2 1.55 -12.25 2.54
C VAL A 2 1.45 -10.86 1.91
N GLU A 3 0.55 -10.71 0.95
CA GLU A 3 0.32 -9.44 0.25
C GLU A 3 -1.15 -9.03 0.36
N ILE A 4 -1.38 -7.76 0.68
CA ILE A 4 -2.71 -7.15 0.63
C ILE A 4 -2.69 -6.07 -0.43
N VAL A 5 -3.57 -6.20 -1.42
CA VAL A 5 -3.68 -5.24 -2.54
C VAL A 5 -4.91 -4.37 -2.33
N ILE A 6 -4.71 -3.05 -2.33
CA ILE A 6 -5.77 -2.05 -2.35
C ILE A 6 -5.79 -1.44 -3.75
N ALA A 7 -6.82 -1.76 -4.53
CA ALA A 7 -7.03 -1.20 -5.86
C ALA A 7 -8.09 -0.10 -5.82
N ARG A 8 -7.79 1.06 -6.43
CA ARG A 8 -8.72 2.17 -6.62
C ARG A 8 -8.54 2.78 -8.01
N GLY A 9 -9.45 2.47 -8.93
CA GLY A 9 -9.30 2.83 -10.34
C GLY A 9 -8.03 2.20 -10.93
N ALA A 10 -7.18 3.01 -11.55
CA ALA A 10 -5.88 2.59 -12.08
C ALA A 10 -4.76 2.54 -11.02
N SER A 11 -5.01 2.99 -9.79
CA SER A 11 -4.00 3.05 -8.73
C SER A 11 -4.05 1.80 -7.87
N THR A 12 -2.89 1.18 -7.66
CA THR A 12 -2.75 -0.05 -6.85
C THR A 12 -1.70 0.15 -5.78
N MET A 13 -2.10 0.02 -4.52
CA MET A 13 -1.18 -0.03 -3.39
C MET A 13 -1.09 -1.45 -2.86
N LYS A 14 0.12 -1.87 -2.50
CA LYS A 14 0.38 -3.20 -1.94
C LYS A 14 0.99 -3.07 -0.56
N MET A 15 0.44 -3.78 0.42
CA MET A 15 1.14 -4.05 1.65
C MET A 15 1.80 -5.40 1.53
N HIS A 16 3.11 -5.43 1.78
CA HIS A 16 3.85 -6.67 1.93
C HIS A 16 4.07 -6.96 3.41
N SER A 17 3.90 -8.22 3.78
CA SER A 17 4.16 -8.73 5.13
C SER A 17 5.06 -9.95 5.05
N CYS A 18 6.26 -9.82 5.63
CA CYS A 18 7.18 -10.94 5.85
C CYS A 18 7.13 -11.34 7.33
N SER A 19 6.42 -12.42 7.65
CA SER A 19 6.37 -12.97 9.00
C SER A 19 7.72 -13.47 9.52
N ALA A 20 8.55 -14.05 8.65
CA ALA A 20 9.89 -14.51 9.01
C ALA A 20 10.87 -13.34 9.33
N CYS A 21 10.60 -12.16 8.77
CA CYS A 21 11.44 -10.97 8.90
C CYS A 21 10.88 -9.98 9.94
N ASP A 22 9.70 -10.27 10.52
CA ASP A 22 8.85 -9.34 11.26
C ASP A 22 8.78 -7.94 10.65
N SER A 23 8.60 -7.88 9.33
CA SER A 23 8.63 -6.61 8.59
C SER A 23 7.38 -6.44 7.73
N ARG A 24 6.90 -5.19 7.70
CA ARG A 24 5.75 -4.78 6.89
C ARG A 24 6.09 -3.47 6.21
N TRP A 25 5.71 -3.35 4.94
CA TRP A 25 5.89 -2.12 4.19
C TRP A 25 4.82 -1.96 3.12
N TRP A 26 4.61 -0.70 2.73
CA TRP A 26 3.71 -0.34 1.65
C TRP A 26 4.51 -0.02 0.39
N ASP A 27 3.91 -0.37 -0.73
CA ASP A 27 4.40 -0.14 -2.08
C ASP A 27 3.30 0.55 -2.90
N ASP A 28 3.69 1.59 -3.65
CA ASP A 28 2.88 2.27 -4.67
C ASP A 28 3.69 2.22 -5.97
N ASP A 29 3.24 1.39 -6.92
CA ASP A 29 3.91 1.14 -8.21
C ASP A 29 5.42 0.83 -8.10
N GLY A 30 5.81 -0.06 -7.19
CA GLY A 30 7.20 -0.47 -6.99
C GLY A 30 8.04 0.48 -6.13
N ARG A 31 7.44 1.57 -5.64
CA ARG A 31 8.08 2.51 -4.71
C ARG A 31 7.58 2.29 -3.29
N ARG A 32 8.52 2.07 -2.36
CA ARG A 32 8.21 2.04 -0.92
C ARG A 32 7.71 3.39 -0.44
N VAL A 33 6.55 3.39 0.22
CA VAL A 33 5.89 4.59 0.74
C VAL A 33 5.54 4.44 2.22
N ASP A 34 5.29 5.57 2.88
CA ASP A 34 4.78 5.58 4.26
C ASP A 34 3.26 5.48 4.31
N LEU A 35 2.72 5.30 5.52
CA LEU A 35 1.28 5.17 5.75
C LEU A 35 0.51 6.46 5.41
N ASN A 36 1.09 7.65 5.56
CA ASN A 36 0.39 8.91 5.26
C ASN A 36 0.14 9.05 3.76
N HIS A 37 1.10 8.63 2.93
CA HIS A 37 0.91 8.55 1.48
C HIS A 37 -0.24 7.60 1.13
N VAL A 38 -0.28 6.42 1.76
CA VAL A 38 -1.34 5.41 1.54
C VAL A 38 -2.71 5.98 1.93
N LEU A 39 -2.82 6.54 3.13
CA LEU A 39 -4.05 7.14 3.63
C LEU A 39 -4.49 8.31 2.74
N GLY A 40 -3.57 9.15 2.26
CA GLY A 40 -3.87 10.23 1.32
C GLY A 40 -4.49 9.71 0.03
N ARG A 41 -3.97 8.62 -0.53
CA ARG A 41 -4.48 8.00 -1.78
C ARG A 41 -5.86 7.37 -1.60
N VAL A 42 -6.13 6.75 -0.45
CA VAL A 42 -7.44 6.16 -0.13
C VAL A 42 -8.47 7.24 0.21
N ALA A 43 -8.10 8.24 1.03
CA ALA A 43 -8.98 9.29 1.52
C ALA A 43 -9.28 10.39 0.49
N SER A 44 -8.49 10.52 -0.58
CA SER A 44 -8.74 11.45 -1.69
C SER A 44 -9.98 11.05 -2.50
N ASN A 45 -11.15 11.01 -1.88
CA ASN A 45 -12.46 11.05 -2.52
C ASN A 45 -12.62 12.46 -3.13
N ARG A 46 -12.31 12.62 -4.41
CA ARG A 46 -13.00 13.63 -5.20
C ARG A 46 -14.21 12.95 -5.84
N SER A 47 -15.36 13.22 -5.20
CA SER A 47 -16.70 13.26 -5.78
C SER A 47 -16.71 13.92 -7.16
#